data_AF-A0A7C5HLE2-F1
#
_entry.id   AF-A0A7C5HLE2-F1
#
_cell.length_a   1.000
_cell.length_b   1.000
_cell.length_c   1.000
_cell.angle_alpha   90.00
_cell.angle_beta   90.00
_cell.angle_gamma   90.00
#
_symmetry.space_group_name_H-M   'P 1'
#
loop_
_entity.id
_entity.type
_entity.pdbx_description
1 polymer ?
#
loop_
_entity_poly.entity_id
_entity_poly.type
_entity_poly.pdbx_seq_one_letter_code
_entity_poly.pdbx_strand_id
1 'polypeptide(L)'
;VAVAYLVLAYVDRVAFGVAIRKSLGMVETLLPIFAIVILLTAAVGYFFQERRFMASLAGRRGVKGWLIALAVGLLSHGPMYAWYPMLPTLREKGLRDGYLTAFFYARAVKLPLLPLMVDYFGLTFTIVLTLYIVIAALLQGLLMEAIE
;
A
#
# COMPACT_ATOMS: atom_id res chain seq x y z
N VAL A 1 9.88 -25.18 8.08
CA VAL A 1 10.40 -24.70 9.39
C VAL A 1 10.01 -25.64 10.53
N ALA A 2 8.72 -25.84 10.84
CA ALA A 2 8.29 -26.71 11.94
C ALA A 2 8.87 -28.14 11.89
N VAL A 3 8.86 -28.78 10.70
CA VAL A 3 9.45 -30.12 10.50
C VAL A 3 10.96 -30.14 10.79
N ALA A 4 11.70 -29.09 10.42
CA ALA A 4 13.13 -29.00 10.71
C ALA A 4 13.42 -28.88 12.22
N TYR A 5 12.57 -28.16 12.96
CA TYR A 5 12.65 -28.09 14.42
C TYR A 5 12.33 -29.43 15.08
N LEU A 6 11.35 -30.19 14.56
CA LEU A 6 11.01 -31.52 15.08
C LEU A 6 12.13 -32.54 14.82
N VAL A 7 12.73 -32.52 13.63
CA VAL A 7 13.91 -33.35 13.31
C VAL A 7 15.09 -32.97 14.20
N LEU A 8 15.35 -31.67 14.39
CA LEU A 8 16.43 -31.20 15.26
C LEU A 8 16.19 -31.57 16.73
N ALA A 9 14.95 -31.52 17.21
CA ALA A 9 14.59 -31.96 18.57
C ALA A 9 14.87 -33.44 18.80
N TYR A 10 14.74 -34.26 17.74
CA TYR A 10 15.02 -35.69 17.79
C TYR A 10 16.53 -36.00 17.68
N VAL A 11 17.25 -35.30 16.80
CA VAL A 11 18.67 -35.57 16.48
C VAL A 11 19.64 -34.90 17.45
N ASP A 12 19.40 -33.64 17.82
CA ASP A 12 20.27 -32.86 18.70
C ASP A 12 19.43 -31.90 19.57
N ARG A 13 19.13 -32.37 20.79
CA ARG A 13 18.34 -31.60 21.77
C ARG A 13 19.02 -30.30 22.18
N VAL A 14 20.35 -30.22 22.15
CA VAL A 14 21.09 -29.02 22.54
C VAL A 14 20.97 -27.97 21.43
N ALA A 15 21.22 -28.37 20.18
CA ALA A 15 21.05 -27.48 19.02
C ALA A 15 19.59 -27.01 18.89
N PHE A 16 18.61 -27.88 19.15
CA PHE A 16 17.20 -27.51 19.22
C PHE A 16 16.92 -26.44 20.28
N GLY A 17 17.45 -26.62 21.50
CA GLY A 17 17.30 -25.66 22.59
C GLY A 17 17.95 -24.30 22.29
N VAL A 18 19.04 -24.27 21.52
CA VAL A 18 19.67 -23.02 21.04
C VAL A 18 18.83 -22.37 19.95
N ALA A 19 18.38 -23.15 18.96
CA ALA A 19 17.58 -22.66 17.84
C ALA A 19 16.25 -22.06 18.31
N ILE A 20 15.53 -22.73 19.22
CA ILE A 20 14.23 -22.25 19.70
C ILE A 20 14.38 -20.98 20.54
N ARG A 21 15.40 -20.88 21.39
CA ARG A 21 15.70 -19.65 22.15
C ARG A 21 16.04 -18.49 21.23
N LYS A 22 16.83 -18.73 20.19
CA LYS A 22 17.16 -17.70 19.20
C LYS A 22 15.93 -17.24 18.43
N SER A 23 15.05 -18.17 18.03
CA SER A 23 13.80 -17.85 17.34
C SER A 23 12.84 -17.08 18.25
N LEU A 24 12.70 -17.47 19.52
CA LEU A 24 11.86 -16.76 20.49
C LEU A 24 12.41 -15.36 20.80
N GLY A 25 13.74 -15.23 20.96
CA GLY A 25 14.37 -13.92 21.14
C GLY A 25 14.19 -13.00 19.93
N MET A 26 14.17 -13.54 18.71
CA MET A 26 13.79 -12.76 17.52
C MET A 26 12.33 -12.30 17.59
N VAL A 27 11.40 -13.17 17.99
CA VAL A 27 9.99 -12.79 18.16
C VAL A 27 9.85 -11.69 19.20
N GLU A 28 10.49 -11.81 20.37
CA GLU A 28 10.47 -10.77 21.41
C GLU A 28 11.01 -9.43 20.90
N THR A 29 12.08 -9.46 20.10
CA THR A 29 12.66 -8.25 19.49
C THR A 29 11.72 -7.62 18.47
N LEU A 30 11.04 -8.44 17.66
CA LEU A 30 10.16 -7.98 16.59
C LEU A 30 8.76 -7.61 17.07
N LEU A 31 8.28 -8.18 18.17
CA LEU A 31 6.94 -7.96 18.70
C LEU A 31 6.61 -6.48 18.94
N PRO A 32 7.45 -5.66 19.61
CA PRO A 32 7.16 -4.23 19.78
C PRO A 32 7.19 -3.47 18.45
N ILE A 33 8.07 -3.85 17.53
CA ILE A 33 8.13 -3.25 16.18
C ILE A 33 6.82 -3.53 15.44
N PHE A 34 6.35 -4.78 15.45
CA PHE A 34 5.07 -5.14 14.86
C PHE A 34 3.90 -4.44 15.54
N ALA A 35 3.89 -4.33 16.87
CA ALA A 35 2.85 -3.62 17.59
C ALA A 35 2.78 -2.14 17.14
N ILE A 36 3.92 -1.46 17.04
CA ILE A 36 3.99 -0.08 16.56
C ILE A 36 3.52 0.02 15.10
N VAL A 37 4.00 -0.86 14.21
CA VAL A 37 3.59 -0.86 12.80
C VAL A 37 2.09 -1.10 12.66
N ILE A 38 1.52 -2.05 13.41
CA ILE A 38 0.08 -2.34 13.41
C ILE A 38 -0.71 -1.14 13.93
N LEU A 39 -0.28 -0.52 15.03
CA LEU A 39 -0.95 0.65 15.59
C LEU A 39 -0.90 1.84 14.63
N LEU A 40 0.25 2.12 14.02
CA LEU A 40 0.39 3.22 13.06
C LEU A 40 -0.44 2.97 11.81
N THR A 41 -0.40 1.77 11.25
CA THR A 41 -1.20 1.42 10.07
C THR A 41 -2.71 1.44 10.37
N ALA A 42 -3.12 0.98 11.55
CA ALA A 42 -4.50 1.08 12.02
C ALA A 42 -4.93 2.54 12.22
N ALA A 43 -4.09 3.38 12.83
CA ALA A 43 -4.36 4.80 13.02
C ALA A 43 -4.48 5.53 11.67
N VAL A 44 -3.53 5.34 10.75
CA VAL A 44 -3.59 5.91 9.40
C VAL A 44 -4.84 5.43 8.67
N GLY A 45 -5.18 4.14 8.73
CA GLY A 45 -6.40 3.62 8.12
C GLY A 45 -7.70 4.15 8.75
N TYR A 46 -7.67 4.45 10.05
CA TYR A 46 -8.82 5.02 10.77
C TYR A 46 -9.02 6.52 10.46
N PHE A 47 -7.94 7.31 10.50
CA PHE A 47 -7.97 8.75 10.29
C PHE A 47 -8.02 9.15 8.82
N PHE A 48 -7.30 8.43 7.93
CA PHE A 48 -7.26 8.72 6.51
C PHE A 48 -8.29 7.90 5.74
N GLN A 49 -9.48 8.47 5.60
CA GLN A 49 -10.59 7.79 4.94
C GLN A 49 -10.56 8.01 3.42
N GLU A 50 -9.56 7.43 2.78
CA GLU A 50 -9.38 7.34 1.31
C GLU A 50 -10.69 7.01 0.59
N ARG A 51 -11.51 6.14 1.18
CA ARG A 51 -12.84 5.77 0.70
C ARG A 51 -13.83 6.96 0.64
N ARG A 52 -13.83 7.85 1.64
CA ARG A 52 -14.69 9.05 1.66
C ARG A 52 -14.26 10.06 0.60
N PHE A 53 -12.95 10.24 0.41
CA PHE A 53 -12.44 11.14 -0.63
C PHE A 53 -12.78 10.62 -2.03
N MET A 54 -12.58 9.32 -2.30
CA MET A 54 -12.99 8.74 -3.58
C MET A 54 -14.50 8.79 -3.78
N ALA A 55 -15.31 8.52 -2.75
CA ALA A 55 -16.75 8.68 -2.83
C ALA A 55 -17.18 10.13 -3.10
N SER A 56 -16.43 11.13 -2.63
CA SER A 56 -16.73 12.55 -2.91
C SER A 56 -16.52 12.96 -4.37
N LEU A 57 -15.85 12.11 -5.17
CA LEU A 57 -15.67 12.31 -6.60
C LEU A 57 -16.83 11.76 -7.44
N ALA A 58 -17.77 11.05 -6.83
CA ALA A 58 -19.00 10.61 -7.45
C ALA A 58 -19.73 11.78 -8.14
N GLY A 59 -20.03 11.62 -9.44
CA GLY A 59 -20.71 12.64 -10.24
C GLY A 59 -19.91 13.92 -10.53
N ARG A 60 -18.67 14.05 -10.03
CA ARG A 60 -17.80 15.18 -10.34
C ARG A 60 -17.12 14.99 -11.69
N ARG A 61 -16.88 16.09 -12.39
CA ARG A 61 -16.11 16.13 -13.64
C ARG A 61 -15.04 17.22 -13.58
N GLY A 62 -14.04 17.08 -14.44
CA GLY A 62 -13.00 18.08 -14.66
C GLY A 62 -11.71 17.86 -13.86
N VAL A 63 -10.78 18.80 -14.02
CA VAL A 63 -9.38 18.72 -13.55
C VAL A 63 -9.27 18.50 -12.04
N LYS A 64 -10.18 19.10 -11.25
CA LYS A 64 -10.20 18.91 -9.79
C LYS A 64 -10.39 17.44 -9.39
N GLY A 65 -11.17 16.67 -10.14
CA GLY A 65 -11.37 15.24 -9.88
C GLY A 65 -10.09 14.43 -10.06
N TRP A 66 -9.36 14.69 -11.15
CA TRP A 66 -8.07 14.07 -11.43
C TRP A 66 -7.02 14.38 -10.36
N LEU A 67 -6.89 15.65 -9.96
CA LEU A 67 -5.94 16.05 -8.91
C LEU A 67 -6.24 15.36 -7.58
N ILE A 68 -7.52 15.27 -7.20
CA ILE A 68 -7.92 14.57 -5.97
C ILE A 68 -7.65 13.07 -6.10
N ALA A 69 -8.01 12.42 -7.22
CA ALA A 69 -7.77 11.00 -7.42
C ALA A 69 -6.28 10.63 -7.33
N LEU A 70 -5.40 11.42 -7.97
CA LEU A 70 -3.95 11.24 -7.91
C LEU A 70 -3.40 11.49 -6.49
N ALA A 71 -3.81 12.59 -5.84
CA ALA A 71 -3.34 12.92 -4.50
C ALA A 71 -3.76 11.88 -3.46
N VAL A 72 -5.03 11.45 -3.51
CA VAL A 72 -5.56 10.40 -2.63
C VAL A 72 -4.90 9.06 -2.95
N GLY A 73 -4.61 8.76 -4.22
CA GLY A 73 -3.87 7.57 -4.63
C GLY A 73 -2.46 7.52 -4.06
N LEU A 74 -1.70 8.61 -4.20
CA LEU A 74 -0.37 8.77 -3.61
C LEU A 74 -0.40 8.55 -2.08
N LEU A 75 -1.33 9.21 -1.39
CA LEU A 75 -1.47 9.13 0.07
C LEU A 75 -2.08 7.81 0.56
N SER A 76 -2.69 7.03 -0.34
CA SER A 76 -3.39 5.80 0.03
C SER A 76 -2.41 4.66 0.30
N HIS A 77 -2.64 3.96 1.41
CA HIS A 77 -1.78 2.87 1.86
C HIS A 77 -2.63 1.68 2.30
N GLY A 78 -2.00 0.50 2.33
CA GLY A 78 -2.67 -0.75 2.69
C GLY A 78 -2.92 -1.69 1.50
N PRO A 79 -3.54 -2.85 1.76
CA PRO A 79 -3.71 -3.89 0.76
C PRO A 79 -4.65 -3.47 -0.37
N MET A 80 -4.27 -3.75 -1.62
CA MET A 80 -5.10 -3.43 -2.80
C MET A 80 -6.43 -4.20 -2.79
N TYR A 81 -6.41 -5.46 -2.35
CA TYR A 81 -7.61 -6.31 -2.33
C TYR A 81 -8.73 -5.78 -1.40
N ALA A 82 -8.40 -4.97 -0.39
CA ALA A 82 -9.38 -4.39 0.53
C ALA A 82 -10.32 -3.38 -0.15
N TRP A 83 -10.04 -3.01 -1.40
CA TRP A 83 -10.89 -2.14 -2.20
C TRP A 83 -11.92 -2.90 -3.02
N TYR A 84 -11.68 -4.17 -3.40
CA TYR A 84 -12.57 -4.92 -4.29
C TYR A 84 -14.04 -4.94 -3.85
N PRO A 85 -14.40 -5.16 -2.56
CA PRO A 85 -15.79 -5.18 -2.14
C PRO A 85 -16.52 -3.85 -2.31
N MET A 86 -15.80 -2.73 -2.39
CA MET A 86 -16.39 -1.39 -2.44
C MET A 86 -16.42 -0.78 -3.83
N LEU A 87 -15.75 -1.39 -4.81
CA LEU A 87 -15.77 -0.90 -6.19
C LEU A 87 -17.19 -0.83 -6.78
N PRO A 88 -18.06 -1.84 -6.61
CA PRO A 88 -19.43 -1.77 -7.12
C PRO A 88 -20.20 -0.57 -6.56
N THR A 89 -20.15 -0.39 -5.23
CA THR A 89 -20.86 0.72 -4.56
C THR A 89 -20.34 2.10 -4.97
N LEU A 90 -19.05 2.24 -5.27
CA LEU A 90 -18.48 3.50 -5.76
C LEU A 90 -18.93 3.79 -7.20
N ARG A 91 -18.95 2.77 -8.06
CA ARG A 91 -19.47 2.87 -9.44
C ARG A 91 -20.96 3.20 -9.46
N GLU A 92 -21.77 2.54 -8.64
CA GLU A 92 -23.21 2.82 -8.48
C GLU A 92 -23.48 4.27 -8.06
N LYS A 93 -22.58 4.85 -7.26
CA LYS A 93 -22.66 6.28 -6.88
C LYS A 93 -22.23 7.22 -8.00
N GLY A 94 -21.77 6.73 -9.14
CA GLY A 94 -21.30 7.54 -10.27
C GLY A 94 -19.84 7.94 -10.18
N LEU A 95 -19.00 7.18 -9.47
CA LEU A 95 -17.55 7.32 -9.60
C LEU A 95 -17.11 6.76 -10.95
N ARG A 96 -16.39 7.59 -11.71
CA ARG A 96 -15.90 7.27 -13.07
C ARG A 96 -14.73 6.29 -13.01
N ASP A 97 -14.65 5.35 -13.96
CA ASP A 97 -13.55 4.37 -13.97
C ASP A 97 -12.20 5.02 -14.23
N GLY A 98 -12.17 6.14 -14.95
CA GLY A 98 -10.96 6.94 -15.12
C GLY A 98 -10.35 7.41 -13.80
N TYR A 99 -11.16 7.96 -12.89
CA TYR A 99 -10.69 8.41 -11.57
C TYR A 99 -10.23 7.24 -10.71
N LEU A 100 -10.95 6.12 -10.75
CA LEU A 100 -10.57 4.91 -10.03
C LEU A 100 -9.23 4.36 -10.53
N THR A 101 -9.02 4.38 -11.84
CA THR A 101 -7.79 3.92 -12.51
C THR A 101 -6.61 4.81 -12.10
N ALA A 102 -6.72 6.14 -12.24
CA ALA A 102 -5.67 7.05 -11.82
C ALA A 102 -5.34 6.93 -10.33
N PHE A 103 -6.35 6.76 -9.47
CA PHE A 103 -6.17 6.51 -8.04
C PHE A 103 -5.32 5.25 -7.79
N PHE A 104 -5.67 4.11 -8.40
CA PHE A 104 -4.97 2.85 -8.17
C PHE A 104 -3.54 2.85 -8.71
N TYR A 105 -3.30 3.45 -9.88
CA TYR A 105 -1.95 3.51 -10.44
C TYR A 105 -1.06 4.52 -9.70
N ALA A 106 -1.60 5.65 -9.23
CA ALA A 106 -0.83 6.58 -8.40
C ALA A 106 -0.39 5.96 -7.06
N ARG A 107 -1.18 5.03 -6.52
CA ARG A 107 -0.86 4.24 -5.30
C ARG A 107 0.39 3.37 -5.43
N ALA A 108 0.92 3.17 -6.63
CA ALA A 108 2.20 2.48 -6.82
C ALA A 108 3.36 3.22 -6.15
N VAL A 109 3.25 4.54 -5.97
CA VAL A 109 4.21 5.33 -5.19
C VAL A 109 3.99 5.09 -3.70
N LYS A 110 4.93 4.38 -3.06
CA LYS A 110 4.92 4.16 -1.61
C LYS A 110 5.64 5.31 -0.92
N LEU A 111 4.92 6.39 -0.64
CA LEU A 111 5.44 7.58 0.06
C LEU A 111 6.34 7.27 1.28
N PRO A 112 5.98 6.35 2.20
CA PRO A 112 6.83 6.00 3.34
C PRO A 112 8.19 5.40 2.97
N LEU A 113 8.32 4.82 1.76
CA LEU A 113 9.54 4.20 1.26
C LEU A 113 10.38 5.14 0.39
N LEU A 114 9.92 6.36 0.10
CA LEU A 114 10.69 7.32 -0.69
C LEU A 114 12.05 7.67 -0.06
N PRO A 115 12.19 7.86 1.27
CA PRO A 115 13.50 8.10 1.88
C PRO A 115 14.49 6.97 1.61
N LEU A 116 14.02 5.71 1.68
CA LEU A 116 14.85 4.54 1.37
C LEU A 116 15.24 4.50 -0.13
N MET A 117 14.34 4.90 -1.02
CA MET A 117 14.67 5.03 -2.44
C MET A 117 15.70 6.12 -2.71
N VAL A 118 15.63 7.25 -1.99
CA VAL A 118 16.62 8.32 -2.10
C VAL A 118 17.98 7.84 -1.62
N ASP A 119 18.03 7.10 -0.51
CA ASP A 119 19.27 6.53 0.03
C ASP A 119 19.92 5.54 -0.95
N TYR A 120 19.13 4.67 -1.58
CA TYR A 120 19.66 3.62 -2.45
C TYR A 120 19.95 4.05 -3.89
N PHE A 121 19.13 4.95 -4.44
CA PHE A 121 19.16 5.29 -5.87
C PHE A 121 19.35 6.79 -6.15
N GLY A 122 19.37 7.62 -5.10
CA GLY A 122 19.53 9.06 -5.21
C GLY A 122 18.22 9.82 -5.43
N LEU A 123 18.28 11.12 -5.15
CA LEU A 123 17.12 12.02 -5.21
C LEU A 123 16.59 12.17 -6.65
N THR A 124 17.49 12.37 -7.63
CA THR A 124 17.12 12.56 -9.03
C THR A 124 16.32 11.37 -9.56
N PHE A 125 16.79 10.14 -9.31
CA PHE A 125 16.09 8.93 -9.71
C PHE A 125 14.70 8.85 -9.08
N THR A 126 14.63 9.11 -7.76
CA THR A 126 13.37 9.03 -7.01
C THR A 126 12.33 10.02 -7.54
N ILE A 127 12.72 11.26 -7.82
CA ILE A 127 11.83 12.29 -8.39
C ILE A 127 11.36 11.87 -9.79
N VAL A 128 12.29 11.47 -10.66
CA VAL A 128 11.97 11.10 -12.05
C VAL A 128 11.00 9.91 -12.08
N LEU A 129 11.27 8.86 -11.31
CA LEU A 129 10.39 7.69 -11.26
C LEU A 129 9.00 8.04 -10.70
N THR A 130 8.96 8.85 -9.63
CA THR A 130 7.68 9.27 -9.02
C THR A 130 6.84 10.07 -10.02
N LEU A 131 7.45 11.01 -10.74
CA LEU A 131 6.77 11.77 -11.79
C LEU A 131 6.30 10.86 -12.91
N TYR A 132 7.12 9.90 -13.35
CA TYR A 132 6.75 8.95 -14.38
C TYR A 132 5.51 8.14 -13.98
N ILE A 133 5.46 7.65 -12.74
CA ILE A 133 4.30 6.92 -12.21
C ILE A 133 3.05 7.81 -12.17
N VAL A 134 3.16 9.05 -11.68
CA VAL A 134 2.01 9.97 -11.59
C VAL A 134 1.47 10.33 -12.98
N ILE A 135 2.36 10.60 -13.94
CA ILE A 135 1.98 10.89 -15.33
C ILE A 135 1.34 9.66 -15.97
N ALA A 136 1.95 8.49 -15.82
CA ALA A 136 1.41 7.24 -16.35
C ALA A 136 0.02 6.94 -15.77
N ALA A 137 -0.16 7.12 -14.45
CA ALA A 137 -1.45 6.94 -13.79
C ALA A 137 -2.53 7.88 -14.35
N LEU A 138 -2.18 9.14 -14.59
CA LEU A 138 -3.10 10.11 -15.22
C LEU A 138 -3.46 9.68 -16.64
N LEU A 139 -2.47 9.30 -17.47
CA LEU A 139 -2.70 8.87 -18.84
C LEU A 139 -3.58 7.61 -18.90
N GLN A 140 -3.31 6.62 -18.05
CA GLN A 140 -4.11 5.40 -17.95
C GLN A 140 -5.54 5.70 -17.51
N GLY A 141 -5.72 6.62 -16.56
CA GLY A 141 -7.04 7.09 -16.16
C GLY A 141 -7.79 7.76 -17.31
N LEU A 142 -7.14 8.68 -18.03
CA LEU A 142 -7.75 9.37 -19.18
C LEU A 142 -8.11 8.40 -20.30
N LEU A 143 -7.26 7.40 -20.57
CA LEU A 143 -7.54 6.35 -21.54
C LEU A 143 -8.74 5.50 -21.11
N MET A 144 -8.81 5.09 -19.85
CA MET A 144 -9.96 4.34 -19.34
C MET A 144 -11.26 5.13 -19.49
N GLU A 145 -11.21 6.43 -19.17
CA GLU A 145 -12.35 7.34 -19.31
C GLU A 145 -12.80 7.58 -20.77
N ALA A 146 -11.92 7.32 -21.74
CA ALA A 146 -12.25 7.41 -23.16
C ALA A 146 -12.85 6.11 -23.72
N ILE A 147 -12.66 4.98 -23.03
CA ILE A 147 -13.16 3.66 -23.44
C ILE A 147 -14.52 3.34 -22.78
N GLU A 148 -14.81 3.96 -21.63
CA GLU A 148 -16.07 3.88 -20.88
C GLU A 148 -17.18 4.75 -21.51
#